data_AF-A0A526PU83-F1
#
_entry.id   AF-A0A526PU83-F1
#
_cell.length_a   1.000
_cell.length_b   1.000
_cell.length_c   1.000
_cell.angle_alpha   90.00
_cell.angle_beta   90.00
_cell.angle_gamma   90.00
#
_symmetry.space_group_name_H-M   'P 1'
#
loop_
_entity.id
_entity.type
_entity.pdbx_description
1 polymer ?
#
loop_
_entity_poly.entity_id
_entity_poly.type
_entity_poly.pdbx_seq_one_letter_code
_entity_poly.pdbx_strand_id
1 'polypeptide(L)'
;MADHSAIEWTDATWNPITGCSIVSPGCVHCYAMKLAGTRLKHIESRKGLTRETAIGPVWTGEVRLNEKWLDQPLRWKQPRRIFVCAHGDLFAENVPDDWIDRVFAIMALAPQHTFQVLTKRAKRMREYLTQRDAGQRLRADAVEVAGWNMVMQGQIGHAKPTIWPLPNVWLGVSAERQKEADDRVPELLATPAAIRFISAEPLLGRIDFGKIIRAATFAGTTYPDGKTHPIGWMIVGGESGPGARPMHPNWVRQIRDDFTAAGVPFFFKQWGAWWPQECNPLPQQRFAERLRTARITPSIEKPLRGCWGVDDKWDPGKIAGALPAYTSWKIGKKAAGRLLDGVEHSEFPKVAA
;
A
#
# COMPACT_ATOMS: atom_id res chain seq x y z
N MET A 1 -10.78 -12.44 2.04
CA MET A 1 -10.99 -12.14 0.61
C MET A 1 -12.37 -11.54 0.48
N ALA A 2 -12.52 -10.55 -0.39
CA ALA A 2 -13.78 -9.83 -0.53
C ALA A 2 -13.96 -9.37 -1.98
N ASP A 3 -15.13 -9.68 -2.55
CA ASP A 3 -15.58 -9.14 -3.84
C ASP A 3 -15.92 -7.64 -3.74
N HIS A 4 -16.16 -7.16 -2.51
CA HIS A 4 -16.32 -5.75 -2.18
C HIS A 4 -15.33 -5.36 -1.08
N SER A 5 -14.29 -4.64 -1.46
CA SER A 5 -13.26 -4.17 -0.53
C SER A 5 -13.73 -2.98 0.28
N ALA A 6 -13.27 -2.89 1.53
CA ALA A 6 -13.39 -1.68 2.36
C ALA A 6 -12.17 -0.75 2.23
N ILE A 7 -11.24 -1.07 1.31
CA ILE A 7 -10.06 -0.25 1.00
C ILE A 7 -10.47 0.71 -0.11
N GLU A 8 -10.32 2.00 0.15
CA GLU A 8 -10.97 3.08 -0.61
C GLU A 8 -10.51 3.18 -2.08
N TRP A 9 -9.35 2.60 -2.41
CA TRP A 9 -8.72 2.69 -3.73
C TRP A 9 -8.79 1.40 -4.57
N THR A 10 -9.53 0.38 -4.11
CA THR A 10 -9.66 -0.92 -4.79
C THR A 10 -11.08 -1.46 -4.69
N ASP A 11 -11.51 -2.24 -5.67
CA ASP A 11 -12.88 -2.78 -5.71
C ASP A 11 -12.95 -4.15 -5.02
N ALA A 12 -11.91 -4.98 -5.18
CA ALA A 12 -11.84 -6.33 -4.61
C ALA A 12 -10.44 -6.67 -4.07
N THR A 13 -10.35 -7.73 -3.27
CA THR A 13 -9.06 -8.24 -2.77
C THR A 13 -8.87 -9.71 -3.12
N TRP A 14 -7.71 -10.02 -3.68
CA TRP A 14 -7.29 -11.38 -4.01
C TRP A 14 -6.07 -11.76 -3.18
N ASN A 15 -6.11 -12.90 -2.48
CA ASN A 15 -5.06 -13.30 -1.53
C ASN A 15 -4.48 -14.67 -1.91
N PRO A 16 -3.74 -14.77 -3.03
CA PRO A 16 -3.05 -16.02 -3.40
C PRO A 16 -1.98 -16.39 -2.35
N ILE A 17 -1.53 -15.43 -1.55
CA ILE A 17 -0.63 -15.66 -0.41
C ILE A 17 -1.21 -15.02 0.85
N THR A 18 -0.85 -15.54 2.02
CA THR A 18 -1.09 -14.90 3.32
C THR A 18 0.13 -15.06 4.21
N GLY A 19 0.42 -14.06 5.05
CA GLY A 19 1.64 -14.01 5.86
C GLY A 19 2.78 -13.29 5.16
N CYS A 20 3.71 -12.76 5.97
CA CYS A 20 4.96 -12.11 5.55
C CYS A 20 5.87 -11.92 6.77
N SER A 21 6.92 -11.11 6.65
CA SER A 21 7.81 -10.70 7.76
C SER A 21 7.72 -9.18 8.04
N ILE A 22 8.07 -8.77 9.26
CA ILE A 22 8.22 -7.36 9.65
C ILE A 22 9.53 -6.82 9.08
N VAL A 23 9.46 -5.81 8.21
CA VAL A 23 10.64 -5.25 7.51
C VAL A 23 10.79 -3.73 7.67
N SER A 24 9.85 -3.07 8.36
CA SER A 24 9.90 -1.62 8.59
C SER A 24 8.95 -1.18 9.71
N PRO A 25 9.08 0.07 10.21
CA PRO A 25 8.19 0.60 11.24
C PRO A 25 6.72 0.63 10.85
N GLY A 26 6.38 0.65 9.55
CA GLY A 26 5.01 0.53 9.06
C GLY A 26 4.33 -0.79 9.40
N CYS A 27 5.11 -1.85 9.63
CA CYS A 27 4.58 -3.18 9.94
C CYS A 27 4.15 -3.35 11.40
N VAL A 28 4.56 -2.45 12.31
CA VAL A 28 4.33 -2.59 13.76
C VAL A 28 2.85 -2.68 14.11
N HIS A 29 1.99 -1.93 13.42
CA HIS A 29 0.53 -1.98 13.62
C HIS A 29 -0.22 -2.58 12.42
N CYS A 30 0.39 -3.54 11.72
CA CYS A 30 -0.19 -4.18 10.54
C CYS A 30 -1.59 -4.77 10.83
N TYR A 31 -2.61 -4.28 10.12
CA TYR A 31 -3.98 -4.75 10.32
C TYR A 31 -4.15 -6.23 9.94
N ALA A 32 -3.46 -6.70 8.89
CA ALA A 32 -3.53 -8.09 8.44
C ALA A 32 -2.95 -9.04 9.49
N MET A 33 -1.84 -8.65 10.11
CA MET A 33 -1.20 -9.36 11.22
C MET A 33 -2.15 -9.49 12.41
N LYS A 34 -2.76 -8.37 12.80
CA LYS A 34 -3.76 -8.35 13.87
C LYS A 34 -4.95 -9.25 13.56
N LEU A 35 -5.50 -9.19 12.35
CA LEU A 35 -6.63 -10.03 11.96
C LEU A 35 -6.25 -11.51 11.94
N ALA A 36 -5.09 -11.86 11.39
CA ALA A 36 -4.60 -13.23 11.31
C ALA A 36 -4.31 -13.84 12.68
N GLY A 37 -3.82 -13.07 13.64
CA GLY A 37 -3.57 -13.55 15.01
C GLY A 37 -4.77 -13.48 15.94
N THR A 38 -5.89 -12.86 15.53
CA THR A 38 -7.10 -12.74 16.36
C THR A 38 -8.30 -13.37 15.67
N ARG A 39 -9.15 -12.55 15.03
CA ARG A 39 -10.44 -12.95 14.44
C ARG A 39 -10.34 -14.08 13.42
N LEU A 40 -9.22 -14.18 12.70
CA LEU A 40 -9.00 -15.18 11.64
C LEU A 40 -8.01 -16.29 12.04
N LYS A 41 -7.59 -16.37 13.31
CA LYS A 41 -6.53 -17.27 13.80
C LYS A 41 -6.78 -18.74 13.51
N HIS A 42 -8.04 -19.17 13.48
CA HIS A 42 -8.41 -20.56 13.25
C HIS A 42 -8.72 -20.88 11.78
N ILE A 43 -8.71 -19.88 10.90
CA ILE A 43 -8.95 -20.10 9.47
C ILE A 43 -7.71 -20.74 8.85
N GLU A 44 -7.90 -21.81 8.07
CA GLU A 44 -6.81 -22.61 7.50
C GLU A 44 -5.81 -21.78 6.68
N SER A 45 -6.24 -20.68 6.06
CA SER A 45 -5.35 -19.80 5.31
C SER A 45 -4.51 -18.83 6.17
N ARG A 46 -4.71 -18.79 7.50
CA ARG A 46 -4.05 -17.87 8.45
C ARG A 46 -3.43 -18.59 9.67
N LYS A 47 -3.94 -19.77 10.02
CA LYS A 47 -3.54 -20.57 11.20
C LYS A 47 -2.03 -20.73 11.30
N GLY A 48 -1.43 -20.37 12.44
CA GLY A 48 0.01 -20.55 12.68
C GLY A 48 0.96 -19.59 11.95
N LEU A 49 0.45 -18.60 11.20
CA LEU A 49 1.29 -17.57 10.59
C LEU A 49 1.66 -16.44 11.55
N THR A 50 1.09 -16.43 12.76
CA THR A 50 1.39 -15.43 13.78
C THR A 50 1.74 -16.09 15.11
N ARG A 51 2.57 -15.43 15.89
CA ARG A 51 2.88 -15.75 17.29
C ARG A 51 2.35 -14.66 18.20
N GLU A 52 1.85 -15.03 19.37
CA GLU A 52 1.44 -14.06 20.39
C GLU A 52 2.67 -13.41 21.04
N THR A 53 2.60 -12.10 21.30
CA THR A 53 3.63 -11.34 22.03
C THR A 53 2.96 -10.34 22.97
N ALA A 54 3.73 -9.70 23.85
CA ALA A 54 3.21 -8.68 24.76
C ALA A 54 2.52 -7.49 24.04
N ILE A 55 2.92 -7.20 22.80
CA ILE A 55 2.36 -6.11 21.98
C ILE A 55 1.28 -6.59 20.99
N GLY A 56 0.85 -7.86 21.12
CA GLY A 56 -0.12 -8.50 20.25
C GLY A 56 0.50 -9.51 19.28
N PRO A 57 -0.27 -9.98 18.28
CA PRO A 57 0.21 -10.98 17.34
C PRO A 57 1.28 -10.39 16.41
N VAL A 58 2.33 -11.17 16.17
CA VAL A 58 3.44 -10.84 15.27
C VAL A 58 3.56 -11.93 14.22
N TRP A 59 3.77 -11.55 12.95
CA TRP A 59 4.01 -12.53 11.88
C TRP A 59 5.23 -13.40 12.19
N THR A 60 5.17 -14.68 11.87
CA THR A 60 6.29 -15.62 12.05
C THR A 60 7.37 -15.48 10.97
N GLY A 61 7.06 -14.82 9.85
CA GLY A 61 7.90 -14.83 8.64
C GLY A 61 7.46 -15.88 7.63
N GLU A 62 6.66 -16.86 8.06
CA GLU A 62 6.11 -17.89 7.18
C GLU A 62 5.03 -17.32 6.26
N VAL A 63 4.90 -17.96 5.09
CA VAL A 63 3.87 -17.65 4.11
C VAL A 63 3.01 -18.88 3.85
N ARG A 64 1.74 -18.63 3.50
CA ARG A 64 0.81 -19.67 3.06
C ARG A 64 0.41 -19.43 1.61
N LEU A 65 0.65 -20.42 0.78
CA LEU A 65 0.23 -20.45 -0.61
C LEU A 65 -1.22 -20.95 -0.66
N ASN A 66 -2.14 -20.12 -1.15
CA ASN A 66 -3.57 -20.36 -1.10
C ASN A 66 -4.09 -20.91 -2.45
N GLU A 67 -3.71 -22.15 -2.79
CA GLU A 67 -4.06 -22.84 -4.04
C GLU A 67 -5.54 -22.73 -4.42
N LYS A 68 -6.44 -22.95 -3.45
CA LYS A 68 -7.91 -22.92 -3.64
C LYS A 68 -8.47 -21.58 -4.16
N TRP A 69 -7.67 -20.52 -4.11
CA TRP A 69 -8.07 -19.15 -4.41
C TRP A 69 -7.25 -18.57 -5.57
N LEU A 70 -6.31 -19.34 -6.13
CA LEU A 70 -5.40 -18.86 -7.16
C LEU A 70 -6.16 -18.44 -8.43
N ASP A 71 -7.11 -19.24 -8.90
CA ASP A 71 -7.90 -18.95 -10.10
C ASP A 71 -9.07 -17.98 -9.88
N GLN A 72 -9.24 -17.43 -8.68
CA GLN A 72 -10.38 -16.59 -8.32
C GLN A 72 -10.65 -15.44 -9.30
N PRO A 73 -9.63 -14.67 -9.76
CA PRO A 73 -9.85 -13.60 -10.74
C PRO A 73 -10.48 -14.08 -12.05
N LEU A 74 -10.22 -15.31 -12.49
CA LEU A 74 -10.80 -15.84 -13.73
C LEU A 74 -12.30 -16.08 -13.63
N ARG A 75 -12.83 -16.19 -12.40
CA ARG A 75 -14.26 -16.40 -12.14
C ARG A 75 -15.06 -15.09 -12.13
N TRP A 76 -14.37 -13.95 -12.07
CA TRP A 76 -14.98 -12.63 -12.03
C TRP A 76 -15.18 -12.08 -13.44
N LYS A 77 -16.45 -11.96 -13.86
CA LYS A 77 -16.80 -11.49 -15.21
C LYS A 77 -16.66 -9.98 -15.38
N GLN A 78 -17.06 -9.21 -14.38
CA GLN A 78 -17.06 -7.74 -14.44
C GLN A 78 -15.67 -7.15 -14.18
N PRO A 79 -15.24 -6.10 -14.90
CA PRO A 79 -14.00 -5.39 -14.61
C PRO A 79 -13.92 -4.94 -13.15
N ARG A 80 -12.71 -5.05 -12.56
CA ARG A 80 -12.42 -4.75 -11.16
C ARG A 80 -11.00 -4.24 -11.04
N ARG A 81 -10.75 -3.31 -10.11
CA ARG A 81 -9.43 -3.10 -9.52
C ARG A 81 -9.26 -4.05 -8.35
N ILE A 82 -8.21 -4.87 -8.40
CA ILE A 82 -7.98 -5.96 -7.46
C ILE A 82 -6.68 -5.71 -6.72
N PHE A 83 -6.76 -5.50 -5.41
CA PHE A 83 -5.58 -5.46 -4.58
C PHE A 83 -5.07 -6.89 -4.30
N VAL A 84 -3.87 -7.18 -4.79
CA VAL A 84 -3.21 -8.48 -4.66
C VAL A 84 -2.48 -8.57 -3.31
N CYS A 85 -2.68 -9.67 -2.60
CA CYS A 85 -2.06 -9.97 -1.30
C CYS A 85 -2.41 -8.99 -0.17
N ALA A 86 -3.68 -8.62 -0.03
CA ALA A 86 -4.13 -7.76 1.08
C ALA A 86 -3.77 -8.28 2.50
N HIS A 87 -3.47 -9.57 2.67
CA HIS A 87 -3.06 -10.18 3.93
C HIS A 87 -1.65 -10.82 3.86
N GLY A 88 -0.79 -10.35 2.96
CA GLY A 88 0.56 -10.84 2.78
C GLY A 88 1.43 -9.86 2.00
N ASP A 89 2.52 -10.34 1.44
CA ASP A 89 3.35 -9.61 0.48
C ASP A 89 3.77 -10.61 -0.58
N LEU A 90 3.47 -10.34 -1.87
CA LEU A 90 3.76 -11.26 -2.97
C LEU A 90 5.25 -11.54 -3.10
N PHE A 91 6.09 -10.60 -2.68
CA PHE A 91 7.55 -10.70 -2.73
C PHE A 91 8.14 -10.91 -1.34
N ALA A 92 7.42 -11.54 -0.41
CA ALA A 92 8.04 -12.00 0.83
C ALA A 92 9.11 -13.07 0.56
N GLU A 93 10.09 -13.17 1.45
CA GLU A 93 11.33 -13.93 1.23
C GLU A 93 11.06 -15.42 0.96
N ASN A 94 10.03 -15.96 1.61
CA ASN A 94 9.64 -17.37 1.54
C ASN A 94 8.60 -17.68 0.44
N VAL A 95 8.31 -16.74 -0.46
CA VAL A 95 7.41 -16.99 -1.60
C VAL A 95 8.22 -17.55 -2.77
N PRO A 96 8.00 -18.79 -3.20
CA PRO A 96 8.73 -19.37 -4.32
C PRO A 96 8.45 -18.63 -5.64
N ASP A 97 9.47 -18.49 -6.50
CA ASP A 97 9.35 -17.80 -7.78
C ASP A 97 8.31 -18.45 -8.72
N ASP A 98 8.24 -19.78 -8.76
CA ASP A 98 7.25 -20.55 -9.53
C ASP A 98 5.81 -20.27 -9.06
N TRP A 99 5.63 -19.98 -7.77
CA TRP A 99 4.35 -19.51 -7.27
C TRP A 99 4.00 -18.11 -7.78
N ILE A 100 4.97 -17.19 -7.79
CA ILE A 100 4.78 -15.83 -8.33
C ILE A 100 4.47 -15.92 -9.83
N ASP A 101 5.14 -16.81 -10.58
CA ASP A 101 4.89 -17.03 -12.01
C ASP A 101 3.42 -17.41 -12.26
N ARG A 102 2.87 -18.34 -11.45
CA ARG A 102 1.45 -18.73 -11.52
C ARG A 102 0.51 -17.58 -11.18
N VAL A 103 0.85 -16.75 -10.20
CA VAL A 103 0.06 -15.55 -9.86
C VAL A 103 0.04 -14.57 -11.03
N PHE A 104 1.19 -14.31 -11.67
CA PHE A 104 1.27 -13.47 -12.86
C PHE A 104 0.54 -14.08 -14.07
N ALA A 105 0.55 -15.41 -14.23
CA ALA A 105 -0.21 -16.08 -15.28
C ALA A 105 -1.72 -15.84 -15.13
N ILE A 106 -2.26 -15.92 -13.90
CA ILE A 106 -3.66 -15.57 -13.64
C ILE A 106 -3.94 -14.10 -13.97
N MET A 107 -3.03 -13.17 -13.64
CA MET A 107 -3.20 -11.75 -13.97
C MET A 107 -3.22 -11.51 -15.49
N ALA A 108 -2.37 -12.23 -16.24
CA ALA A 108 -2.33 -12.18 -17.71
C ALA A 108 -3.62 -12.72 -18.34
N LEU A 109 -4.22 -13.76 -17.75
CA LEU A 109 -5.43 -14.41 -18.24
C LEU A 109 -6.73 -13.68 -17.88
N ALA A 110 -6.65 -12.69 -17.00
CA ALA A 110 -7.77 -11.83 -16.61
C ALA A 110 -7.57 -10.37 -17.06
N PRO A 111 -7.42 -10.10 -18.38
CA PRO A 111 -7.13 -8.76 -18.88
C PRO A 111 -8.24 -7.74 -18.61
N GLN A 112 -9.48 -8.19 -18.35
CA GLN A 112 -10.59 -7.34 -17.96
C GLN A 112 -10.42 -6.71 -16.56
N HIS A 113 -9.48 -7.21 -15.75
CA HIS A 113 -9.20 -6.68 -14.41
C HIS A 113 -7.91 -5.89 -14.38
N THR A 114 -7.87 -4.88 -13.51
CA THR A 114 -6.64 -4.19 -13.14
C THR A 114 -6.13 -4.75 -11.82
N PHE A 115 -4.89 -5.21 -11.77
CA PHE A 115 -4.26 -5.74 -10.56
C PHE A 115 -3.32 -4.70 -9.95
N GLN A 116 -3.51 -4.42 -8.67
CA GLN A 116 -2.66 -3.53 -7.88
C GLN A 116 -1.78 -4.40 -6.98
N VAL A 117 -0.48 -4.46 -7.26
CA VAL A 117 0.50 -5.21 -6.46
C VAL A 117 1.32 -4.20 -5.65
N LEU A 118 1.24 -4.28 -4.33
CA LEU A 118 1.97 -3.40 -3.41
C LEU A 118 2.93 -4.21 -2.54
N THR A 119 4.19 -3.80 -2.47
CA THR A 119 5.20 -4.52 -1.69
C THR A 119 6.10 -3.60 -0.85
N LYS A 120 6.72 -4.16 0.17
CA LYS A 120 7.85 -3.55 0.89
C LYS A 120 9.20 -4.14 0.49
N ARG A 121 9.24 -5.21 -0.32
CA ARG A 121 10.45 -5.85 -0.86
C ARG A 121 10.74 -5.38 -2.28
N ALA A 122 10.91 -4.07 -2.45
CA ALA A 122 11.08 -3.45 -3.76
C ALA A 122 12.22 -4.05 -4.57
N LYS A 123 13.37 -4.32 -3.93
CA LYS A 123 14.51 -4.99 -4.54
C LYS A 123 14.16 -6.39 -5.06
N ARG A 124 13.50 -7.24 -4.26
CA ARG A 124 13.09 -8.60 -4.69
C ARG A 124 12.08 -8.54 -5.83
N MET A 125 11.12 -7.61 -5.79
CA MET A 125 10.19 -7.38 -6.89
C MET A 125 10.94 -7.04 -8.18
N ARG A 126 11.89 -6.10 -8.12
CA ARG A 126 12.73 -5.75 -9.27
C ARG A 126 13.51 -6.94 -9.79
N GLU A 127 14.22 -7.64 -8.91
CA GLU A 127 15.01 -8.83 -9.25
C GLU A 127 14.13 -9.87 -9.96
N TYR A 128 12.98 -10.21 -9.38
CA TYR A 128 12.02 -11.13 -9.99
C TYR A 128 11.60 -10.69 -11.40
N LEU A 129 11.24 -9.41 -11.58
CA LEU A 129 10.70 -8.90 -12.86
C LEU A 129 11.75 -8.59 -13.93
N THR A 130 13.02 -8.52 -13.56
CA THR A 130 14.13 -8.18 -14.48
C THR A 130 15.07 -9.34 -14.76
N GLN A 131 15.19 -10.30 -13.83
CA GLN A 131 16.06 -11.45 -14.00
C GLN A 131 15.40 -12.51 -14.89
N ARG A 132 16.26 -13.25 -15.57
CA ARG A 132 15.88 -14.50 -16.24
C ARG A 132 15.56 -15.55 -15.17
N ASP A 133 14.62 -16.44 -15.46
CA ASP A 133 14.27 -17.53 -14.54
C ASP A 133 15.42 -18.58 -14.42
N ALA A 134 15.21 -19.64 -13.62
CA ALA A 134 16.19 -20.71 -13.44
C ALA A 134 16.57 -21.45 -14.75
N GLY A 135 15.74 -21.33 -15.79
CA GLY A 135 16.01 -21.85 -17.14
C GLY A 135 16.61 -20.82 -18.10
N GLN A 136 17.07 -19.66 -17.59
CA GLN A 136 17.56 -18.51 -18.34
C GLN A 136 16.55 -17.88 -19.32
N ARG A 137 15.26 -18.14 -19.14
CA ARG A 137 14.20 -17.54 -19.95
C ARG A 137 13.87 -16.15 -19.46
N LEU A 138 13.34 -15.29 -20.34
CA LEU A 138 12.81 -14.02 -19.89
C LEU A 138 11.63 -14.29 -18.95
N ARG A 139 11.41 -13.43 -17.93
CA ARG A 139 10.33 -13.67 -16.96
C ARG A 139 8.94 -13.81 -17.62
N ALA A 140 8.73 -13.13 -18.74
CA ALA A 140 7.54 -13.31 -19.58
C ALA A 140 7.33 -14.78 -20.01
N ASP A 141 8.39 -15.45 -20.48
CA ASP A 141 8.34 -16.85 -20.90
C ASP A 141 8.03 -17.78 -19.72
N ALA A 142 8.58 -17.50 -18.53
CA ALA A 142 8.32 -18.28 -17.32
C ALA A 142 6.83 -18.21 -16.93
N VAL A 143 6.24 -17.02 -17.00
CA VAL A 143 4.81 -16.78 -16.78
C VAL A 143 3.95 -17.49 -17.81
N GLU A 144 4.33 -17.44 -19.10
CA GLU A 144 3.62 -18.18 -20.15
C GLU A 144 3.66 -19.68 -19.91
N VAL A 145 4.83 -20.24 -19.59
CA VAL A 145 5.01 -21.66 -19.30
C VAL A 145 4.21 -22.07 -18.06
N ALA A 146 4.17 -21.25 -17.02
CA ALA A 146 3.31 -21.48 -15.87
C ALA A 146 1.83 -21.55 -16.29
N GLY A 147 1.36 -20.63 -17.13
CA GLY A 147 0.02 -20.68 -17.71
C GLY A 147 -0.27 -21.98 -18.47
N TRP A 148 0.63 -22.39 -19.37
CA TRP A 148 0.49 -23.65 -20.11
C TRP A 148 0.48 -24.88 -19.20
N ASN A 149 1.34 -24.93 -18.19
CA ASN A 149 1.37 -26.02 -17.22
C ASN A 149 0.05 -26.11 -16.44
N MET A 150 -0.55 -24.98 -16.06
CA MET A 150 -1.85 -24.93 -15.40
C MET A 150 -2.98 -25.45 -16.31
N VAL A 151 -2.91 -25.20 -17.63
CA VAL A 151 -3.84 -25.79 -18.62
C VAL A 151 -3.67 -27.31 -18.66
N MET A 152 -2.44 -27.81 -18.77
CA MET A 152 -2.16 -29.24 -18.86
C MET A 152 -2.58 -30.00 -17.58
N GLN A 153 -2.55 -29.34 -16.43
CA GLN A 153 -3.02 -29.87 -15.15
C GLN A 153 -4.55 -29.71 -14.95
N GLY A 154 -5.28 -29.17 -15.93
CA GLY A 154 -6.72 -28.94 -15.84
C GLY A 154 -7.13 -27.87 -14.83
N GLN A 155 -6.20 -27.02 -14.39
CA GLN A 155 -6.46 -25.94 -13.42
C GLN A 155 -7.17 -24.75 -14.06
N ILE A 156 -6.92 -24.49 -15.35
CA ILE A 156 -7.50 -23.40 -16.15
C ILE A 156 -7.79 -23.89 -17.58
N GLY A 157 -8.70 -23.21 -18.28
CA GLY A 157 -9.19 -23.66 -19.60
C GLY A 157 -8.36 -23.26 -20.82
N HIS A 158 -7.52 -22.22 -20.72
CA HIS A 158 -6.66 -21.76 -21.83
C HIS A 158 -5.51 -20.87 -21.32
N ALA A 159 -4.46 -20.74 -22.13
CA ALA A 159 -3.36 -19.78 -21.95
C ALA A 159 -3.33 -18.77 -23.12
N LYS A 160 -2.70 -17.60 -22.96
CA LYS A 160 -2.51 -16.60 -24.02
C LYS A 160 -1.05 -16.09 -24.02
N PRO A 161 -0.51 -15.68 -25.18
CA PRO A 161 0.77 -14.96 -25.24
C PRO A 161 0.72 -13.70 -24.38
N THR A 162 1.82 -13.41 -23.70
CA THR A 162 1.93 -12.35 -22.70
C THR A 162 2.65 -11.14 -23.27
N ILE A 163 2.01 -9.97 -23.20
CA ILE A 163 2.70 -8.68 -23.42
C ILE A 163 3.40 -8.31 -22.11
N TRP A 164 4.71 -8.04 -22.17
CA TRP A 164 5.49 -7.70 -20.98
C TRP A 164 6.07 -6.28 -21.04
N PRO A 165 5.94 -5.46 -19.97
CA PRO A 165 5.20 -5.74 -18.73
C PRO A 165 3.69 -5.87 -18.97
N LEU A 166 2.99 -6.61 -18.10
CA LEU A 166 1.55 -6.81 -18.21
C LEU A 166 0.79 -5.46 -18.15
N PRO A 167 0.01 -5.08 -19.19
CA PRO A 167 -0.66 -3.77 -19.25
C PRO A 167 -1.64 -3.53 -18.12
N ASN A 168 -2.25 -4.60 -17.60
CA ASN A 168 -3.26 -4.56 -16.56
C ASN A 168 -2.70 -4.75 -15.14
N VAL A 169 -1.38 -4.81 -14.97
CA VAL A 169 -0.72 -4.94 -13.66
C VAL A 169 -0.01 -3.65 -13.28
N TRP A 170 -0.45 -3.06 -12.17
CA TRP A 170 0.15 -1.89 -11.55
C TRP A 170 1.05 -2.35 -10.41
N LEU A 171 2.30 -1.90 -10.42
CA LEU A 171 3.29 -2.26 -9.41
C LEU A 171 3.57 -1.08 -8.51
N GLY A 172 3.66 -1.31 -7.21
CA GLY A 172 3.91 -0.25 -6.27
C GLY A 172 4.68 -0.66 -5.04
N VAL A 173 5.24 0.35 -4.38
CA VAL A 173 5.97 0.19 -3.13
C VAL A 173 5.33 1.01 -2.02
N SER A 174 5.33 0.46 -0.82
CA SER A 174 5.01 1.25 0.38
C SER A 174 6.24 2.00 0.86
N ALA A 175 6.10 3.27 1.26
CA ALA A 175 7.18 4.04 1.88
C ALA A 175 6.64 4.87 3.05
N GLU A 176 7.05 4.52 4.26
CA GLU A 176 6.50 5.17 5.45
C GLU A 176 7.27 6.42 5.89
N ARG A 177 8.56 6.53 5.55
CA ARG A 177 9.45 7.66 5.86
C ARG A 177 10.49 7.83 4.75
N GLN A 178 11.27 8.91 4.82
CA GLN A 178 12.34 9.20 3.86
C GLN A 178 13.26 7.99 3.62
N LYS A 179 13.73 7.33 4.68
CA LYS A 179 14.61 6.16 4.54
C LYS A 179 13.99 5.07 3.65
N GLU A 180 12.75 4.67 3.95
CA GLU A 180 12.07 3.65 3.15
C GLU A 180 11.78 4.12 1.72
N ALA A 181 11.57 5.41 1.50
CA ALA A 181 11.42 5.98 0.17
C ALA A 181 12.74 5.93 -0.63
N ASP A 182 13.85 6.36 -0.01
CA ASP A 182 15.19 6.32 -0.59
C ASP A 182 15.60 4.88 -0.97
N ASP A 183 15.24 3.90 -0.13
CA ASP A 183 15.56 2.49 -0.37
C ASP A 183 14.68 1.86 -1.47
N ARG A 184 13.39 2.23 -1.57
CA ARG A 184 12.39 1.47 -2.35
C ARG A 184 11.96 2.13 -3.64
N VAL A 185 11.90 3.45 -3.69
CA VAL A 185 11.45 4.18 -4.88
C VAL A 185 12.41 4.01 -6.06
N PRO A 186 13.75 4.07 -5.88
CA PRO A 186 14.68 3.79 -6.98
C PRO A 186 14.51 2.38 -7.55
N GLU A 187 14.28 1.38 -6.69
CA GLU A 187 14.03 0.00 -7.14
C GLU A 187 12.72 -0.11 -7.94
N LEU A 188 11.65 0.56 -7.50
CA LEU A 188 10.39 0.65 -8.26
C LEU A 188 10.59 1.31 -9.62
N LEU A 189 11.30 2.44 -9.65
CA LEU A 189 11.60 3.13 -10.90
C LEU A 189 12.39 2.22 -11.85
N ALA A 190 13.34 1.43 -11.34
CA ALA A 190 14.14 0.47 -12.10
C ALA A 190 13.40 -0.84 -12.47
N THR A 191 12.15 -1.04 -12.01
CA THR A 191 11.35 -2.24 -12.28
C THR A 191 10.46 -2.03 -13.51
N PRO A 192 10.37 -2.95 -14.49
CA PRO A 192 9.44 -2.83 -15.61
C PRO A 192 7.98 -2.94 -15.13
N ALA A 193 7.15 -1.95 -15.47
CA ALA A 193 5.74 -1.91 -15.07
C ALA A 193 4.93 -1.07 -16.06
N ALA A 194 3.65 -1.43 -16.27
CA ALA A 194 2.71 -0.61 -17.01
C ALA A 194 2.39 0.69 -16.27
N ILE A 195 2.08 0.58 -14.97
CA ILE A 195 1.94 1.72 -14.04
C ILE A 195 2.76 1.43 -12.79
N ARG A 196 3.49 2.46 -12.33
CA ARG A 196 4.21 2.47 -11.06
C ARG A 196 3.45 3.35 -10.07
N PHE A 197 3.22 2.86 -8.86
CA PHE A 197 2.59 3.67 -7.81
C PHE A 197 3.34 3.63 -6.49
N ILE A 198 3.23 4.71 -5.73
CA ILE A 198 3.77 4.78 -4.37
C ILE A 198 2.60 4.86 -3.41
N SER A 199 2.64 4.06 -2.35
CA SER A 199 1.73 4.15 -1.22
C SER A 199 2.50 4.62 0.00
N ALA A 200 2.40 5.91 0.32
CA ALA A 200 2.95 6.47 1.54
C ALA A 200 1.99 6.18 2.71
N GLU A 201 1.88 4.89 3.07
CA GLU A 201 0.91 4.38 4.03
C GLU A 201 1.48 3.27 4.95
N PRO A 202 1.39 3.44 6.30
CA PRO A 202 1.09 4.71 6.96
C PRO A 202 2.21 5.73 6.72
N LEU A 203 1.89 7.00 6.50
CA LEU A 203 2.91 8.05 6.47
C LEU A 203 3.35 8.38 7.90
N LEU A 204 4.58 8.03 8.24
CA LEU A 204 5.17 8.11 9.58
C LEU A 204 6.30 9.14 9.70
N GLY A 205 6.65 9.80 8.60
CA GLY A 205 7.66 10.85 8.57
C GLY A 205 7.58 11.64 7.27
N ARG A 206 8.19 12.82 7.26
CA ARG A 206 8.34 13.61 6.03
C ARG A 206 9.08 12.80 4.96
N ILE A 207 8.62 12.93 3.72
CA ILE A 207 9.27 12.37 2.54
C ILE A 207 9.39 13.47 1.49
N ASP A 208 10.61 13.72 1.04
CA ASP A 208 10.93 14.56 -0.11
C ASP A 208 11.12 13.65 -1.32
N PHE A 209 10.07 13.52 -2.13
CA PHE A 209 10.12 12.78 -3.39
C PHE A 209 10.80 13.58 -4.51
N GLY A 210 10.81 14.91 -4.42
CA GLY A 210 11.45 15.77 -5.43
C GLY A 210 12.94 15.44 -5.58
N LYS A 211 13.64 15.25 -4.46
CA LYS A 211 15.04 14.82 -4.45
C LYS A 211 15.23 13.41 -5.03
N ILE A 212 14.39 12.45 -4.64
CA ILE A 212 14.50 11.05 -5.06
C ILE A 212 14.26 10.92 -6.58
N ILE A 213 13.18 11.52 -7.08
CA ILE A 213 12.79 11.41 -8.49
C ILE A 213 13.83 12.10 -9.37
N ARG A 214 14.27 13.32 -9.01
CA ARG A 214 15.33 14.02 -9.75
C ARG A 214 16.62 13.19 -9.77
N ALA A 215 17.06 12.65 -8.63
CA ALA A 215 18.24 11.81 -8.58
C ALA A 215 18.13 10.58 -9.50
N ALA A 216 16.98 9.92 -9.54
CA ALA A 216 16.75 8.77 -10.43
C ALA A 216 16.74 9.16 -11.93
N THR A 217 16.25 10.37 -12.26
CA THR A 217 16.32 10.93 -13.62
C THR A 217 17.75 11.29 -14.02
N PHE A 218 18.53 11.89 -13.12
CA PHE A 218 19.91 12.31 -13.38
C PHE A 218 20.93 11.17 -13.37
N ALA A 219 20.66 10.07 -12.66
CA ALA A 219 21.54 8.90 -12.57
C ALA A 219 21.60 8.06 -13.88
N GLY A 220 21.10 8.57 -15.00
CA GLY A 220 21.27 7.93 -16.31
C GLY A 220 20.54 6.61 -16.47
N THR A 221 19.43 6.40 -15.76
CA THR A 221 18.60 5.19 -15.91
C THR A 221 17.82 5.24 -17.23
N THR A 222 18.53 5.18 -18.36
CA THR A 222 17.96 4.79 -19.64
C THR A 222 17.67 3.30 -19.54
N TYR A 223 16.38 2.94 -19.56
CA TYR A 223 15.97 1.53 -19.49
C TYR A 223 16.48 0.76 -20.73
N PRO A 224 16.52 -0.59 -20.70
CA PRO A 224 16.86 -1.39 -21.87
C PRO A 224 16.00 -1.10 -23.12
N ASP A 225 14.84 -0.46 -22.94
CA ASP A 225 13.93 -0.01 -24.00
C ASP A 225 14.12 1.46 -24.44
N GLY A 226 15.08 2.18 -23.83
CA GLY A 226 15.39 3.58 -24.12
C GLY A 226 14.46 4.62 -23.50
N LYS A 227 13.45 4.25 -22.69
CA LYS A 227 12.42 5.19 -22.23
C LYS A 227 12.75 5.82 -20.87
N THR A 228 11.85 6.64 -20.35
CA THR A 228 11.81 7.04 -18.93
C THR A 228 10.46 6.61 -18.38
N HIS A 229 10.42 6.00 -17.21
CA HIS A 229 9.18 5.50 -16.63
C HIS A 229 8.82 6.28 -15.37
N PRO A 230 7.92 7.28 -15.46
CA PRO A 230 7.53 8.07 -14.30
C PRO A 230 6.67 7.27 -13.31
N ILE A 231 6.54 7.79 -12.10
CA ILE A 231 5.50 7.38 -11.16
C ILE A 231 4.15 7.81 -11.75
N GLY A 232 3.21 6.87 -11.83
CA GLY A 232 1.88 7.08 -12.41
C GLY A 232 0.77 7.30 -11.38
N TRP A 233 1.05 7.11 -10.07
CA TRP A 233 0.07 7.31 -9.01
C TRP A 233 0.71 7.47 -7.63
N MET A 234 0.17 8.37 -6.81
CA MET A 234 0.58 8.56 -5.41
C MET A 234 -0.62 8.37 -4.48
N ILE A 235 -0.47 7.50 -3.50
CA ILE A 235 -1.45 7.26 -2.44
C ILE A 235 -0.84 7.69 -1.11
N VAL A 236 -1.57 8.48 -0.32
CA VAL A 236 -1.14 8.88 1.04
C VAL A 236 -2.23 8.58 2.06
N GLY A 237 -1.82 8.12 3.23
CA GLY A 237 -2.75 7.79 4.30
C GLY A 237 -2.09 7.59 5.66
N GLY A 238 -2.82 7.98 6.71
CA GLY A 238 -2.39 7.83 8.10
C GLY A 238 -2.68 6.45 8.69
N GLU A 239 -2.03 6.17 9.83
CA GLU A 239 -2.17 4.88 10.51
C GLU A 239 -3.53 4.73 11.22
N SER A 240 -4.11 3.54 11.16
CA SER A 240 -5.40 3.23 11.79
C SER A 240 -5.28 2.24 12.94
N GLY A 241 -6.31 2.19 13.78
CA GLY A 241 -6.42 1.24 14.88
C GLY A 241 -5.91 1.78 16.23
N PRO A 242 -5.96 0.95 17.29
CA PRO A 242 -5.69 1.41 18.66
C PRO A 242 -4.27 1.93 18.89
N GLY A 243 -3.27 1.39 18.19
CA GLY A 243 -1.87 1.81 18.27
C GLY A 243 -1.49 2.95 17.32
N ALA A 244 -2.43 3.46 16.52
CA ALA A 244 -2.14 4.41 15.44
C ALA A 244 -1.25 5.58 15.89
N ARG A 245 -0.24 5.87 15.09
CA ARG A 245 0.61 7.06 15.18
C ARG A 245 0.00 8.21 14.35
N PRO A 246 0.12 9.48 14.81
CA PRO A 246 -0.36 10.63 14.05
C PRO A 246 0.53 10.91 12.84
N MET A 247 -0.07 11.55 11.83
CA MET A 247 0.61 12.02 10.61
C MET A 247 0.61 13.55 10.62
N HIS A 248 1.76 14.18 10.37
CA HIS A 248 1.83 15.63 10.30
C HIS A 248 1.09 16.15 9.05
N PRO A 249 0.19 17.15 9.17
CA PRO A 249 -0.59 17.67 8.04
C PRO A 249 0.26 18.20 6.89
N ASN A 250 1.34 18.93 7.19
CA ASN A 250 2.24 19.45 6.16
C ASN A 250 2.95 18.37 5.35
N TRP A 251 3.19 17.17 5.88
CA TRP A 251 3.82 16.10 5.11
C TRP A 251 2.92 15.66 3.95
N VAL A 252 1.63 15.44 4.21
CA VAL A 252 0.69 15.05 3.15
C VAL A 252 0.39 16.20 2.18
N ARG A 253 0.32 17.46 2.66
CA ARG A 253 0.13 18.63 1.79
C ARG A 253 1.30 18.81 0.84
N GLN A 254 2.54 18.70 1.34
CA GLN A 254 3.72 18.76 0.48
C GLN A 254 3.66 17.69 -0.60
N ILE A 255 3.37 16.43 -0.23
CA ILE A 255 3.28 15.33 -1.21
C ILE A 255 2.16 15.57 -2.23
N ARG A 256 0.99 16.06 -1.80
CA ARG A 256 -0.11 16.46 -2.71
C ARG A 256 0.40 17.48 -3.72
N ASP A 257 0.96 18.59 -3.23
CA ASP A 257 1.33 19.72 -4.07
C ASP A 257 2.44 19.33 -5.06
N ASP A 258 3.44 18.57 -4.60
CA ASP A 258 4.54 18.04 -5.44
C ASP A 258 4.02 17.14 -6.57
N PHE A 259 3.10 16.22 -6.28
CA PHE A 259 2.58 15.27 -7.27
C PHE A 259 1.53 15.88 -8.20
N THR A 260 0.68 16.77 -7.69
CA THR A 260 -0.24 17.56 -8.52
C THR A 260 0.53 18.45 -9.49
N ALA A 261 1.60 19.13 -9.05
CA ALA A 261 2.44 19.93 -9.94
C ALA A 261 3.15 19.08 -11.02
N ALA A 262 3.45 17.82 -10.72
CA ALA A 262 4.02 16.87 -11.68
C ALA A 262 2.96 16.22 -12.61
N GLY A 263 1.67 16.55 -12.47
CA GLY A 263 0.58 15.96 -13.24
C GLY A 263 0.34 14.47 -12.93
N VAL A 264 0.79 13.99 -11.77
CA VAL A 264 0.61 12.62 -11.32
C VAL A 264 -0.66 12.53 -10.47
N PRO A 265 -1.60 11.61 -10.76
CA PRO A 265 -2.80 11.41 -9.97
C PRO A 265 -2.48 11.21 -8.48
N PHE A 266 -3.18 11.98 -7.63
CA PHE A 266 -3.02 11.95 -6.18
C PHE A 266 -4.29 11.42 -5.49
N PHE A 267 -4.10 10.42 -4.61
CA PHE A 267 -5.17 9.81 -3.83
C PHE A 267 -4.88 9.96 -2.33
N PHE A 268 -5.66 10.80 -1.66
CA PHE A 268 -5.67 10.84 -0.20
C PHE A 268 -6.68 9.85 0.34
N LYS A 269 -6.17 8.77 0.94
CA LYS A 269 -7.03 7.71 1.44
C LYS A 269 -7.72 8.10 2.73
N GLN A 270 -6.97 8.60 3.72
CA GLN A 270 -7.50 9.03 5.02
C GLN A 270 -6.42 9.58 5.95
N TRP A 271 -6.86 10.25 7.02
CA TRP A 271 -6.01 10.63 8.15
C TRP A 271 -5.63 9.48 9.10
N GLY A 272 -6.27 8.32 8.99
CA GLY A 272 -6.11 7.25 9.97
C GLY A 272 -6.89 7.57 11.26
N ALA A 273 -6.34 7.27 12.43
CA ALA A 273 -7.07 7.48 13.70
C ALA A 273 -6.97 8.90 14.27
N TRP A 274 -6.20 9.80 13.65
CA TRP A 274 -5.86 11.11 14.17
C TRP A 274 -6.34 12.21 13.25
N TRP A 275 -7.19 13.10 13.75
CA TRP A 275 -7.64 14.27 13.00
C TRP A 275 -6.79 15.49 13.35
N PRO A 276 -6.18 16.18 12.37
CA PRO A 276 -5.43 17.38 12.64
C PRO A 276 -6.33 18.61 12.75
N GLN A 277 -6.01 19.45 13.72
CA GLN A 277 -6.58 20.77 13.91
C GLN A 277 -5.44 21.81 13.87
N GLU A 278 -5.59 22.81 13.01
CA GLU A 278 -4.71 23.98 13.02
C GLU A 278 -4.91 24.79 14.30
N CYS A 279 -3.83 25.20 14.95
CA CYS A 279 -3.88 26.14 16.05
C CYS A 279 -4.04 27.58 15.53
N ASN A 280 -5.15 27.84 14.85
CA ASN A 280 -5.66 29.17 14.56
C ASN A 280 -7.19 29.15 14.83
N PRO A 281 -7.86 30.27 15.12
CA PRO A 281 -9.22 30.25 15.66
C PRO A 281 -10.24 29.90 14.57
N LEU A 282 -10.29 28.62 14.16
CA LEU A 282 -11.49 28.07 13.56
C LEU A 282 -12.57 27.99 14.64
N PRO A 283 -13.85 28.27 14.31
CA PRO A 283 -14.92 28.33 15.29
C PRO A 283 -14.96 27.04 16.10
N GLN A 284 -14.94 27.14 17.43
CA GLN A 284 -15.07 26.00 18.37
C GLN A 284 -16.22 25.04 17.98
N GLN A 285 -17.21 25.54 17.25
CA GLN A 285 -18.33 24.79 16.65
C GLN A 285 -17.89 23.59 15.79
N ARG A 286 -16.92 23.72 14.87
CA ARG A 286 -16.49 22.58 14.01
C ARG A 286 -15.83 21.47 14.81
N PHE A 287 -15.08 21.85 15.85
CA PHE A 287 -14.46 20.91 16.77
C PHE A 287 -15.51 20.19 17.62
N ALA A 288 -16.45 20.94 18.21
CA ALA A 288 -17.54 20.40 19.02
C ALA A 288 -18.43 19.44 18.20
N GLU A 289 -18.75 19.80 16.96
CA GLU A 289 -19.53 18.95 16.05
C GLU A 289 -18.80 17.64 15.71
N ARG A 290 -17.48 17.70 15.45
CA ARG A 290 -16.68 16.49 15.21
C ARG A 290 -16.56 15.59 16.43
N LEU A 291 -16.39 16.15 17.64
CA LEU A 291 -16.40 15.34 18.87
C LEU A 291 -17.76 14.69 19.11
N ARG A 292 -18.85 15.44 18.88
CA ARG A 292 -20.23 14.95 19.00
C ARG A 292 -20.48 13.79 18.04
N THR A 293 -20.10 13.93 16.78
CA THR A 293 -20.23 12.87 15.76
C THR A 293 -19.34 11.66 16.06
N ALA A 294 -18.16 11.88 16.64
CA ALA A 294 -17.26 10.81 17.07
C ALA A 294 -17.71 10.08 18.36
N ARG A 295 -18.73 10.59 19.07
CA ARG A 295 -19.13 10.13 20.42
C ARG A 295 -17.98 10.11 21.42
N ILE A 296 -17.06 11.06 21.31
CA ILE A 296 -15.90 11.17 22.19
C ILE A 296 -16.22 12.19 23.27
N THR A 297 -16.33 11.71 24.51
CA THR A 297 -16.17 12.56 25.69
C THR A 297 -14.68 12.85 25.87
N PRO A 298 -14.23 14.11 25.94
CA PRO A 298 -12.84 14.43 26.24
C PRO A 298 -12.49 13.91 27.65
N SER A 299 -11.87 12.73 27.73
CA SER A 299 -11.26 12.25 28.97
C SER A 299 -9.90 12.93 29.12
N ILE A 300 -9.68 13.58 30.25
CA ILE A 300 -8.44 14.29 30.59
C ILE A 300 -7.31 13.29 30.93
N GLU A 301 -7.63 12.04 31.27
CA GLU A 301 -6.71 11.08 31.88
C GLU A 301 -5.81 10.29 30.90
N LYS A 302 -6.09 10.33 29.59
CA LYS A 302 -5.20 9.77 28.56
C LYS A 302 -5.05 10.78 27.44
N PRO A 303 -3.83 11.12 26.96
CA PRO A 303 -3.69 12.08 25.90
C PRO A 303 -4.24 11.50 24.58
N LEU A 304 -5.52 11.77 24.33
CA LEU A 304 -6.19 11.62 23.04
C LEU A 304 -5.77 12.75 22.08
N ARG A 305 -4.68 13.46 22.37
CA ARG A 305 -4.18 14.60 21.63
C ARG A 305 -2.67 14.74 21.76
N GLY A 306 -2.09 15.56 20.91
CA GLY A 306 -0.72 16.06 21.01
C GLY A 306 -0.47 17.08 19.92
N CYS A 307 0.67 17.75 19.97
CA CYS A 307 1.03 18.74 18.96
C CYS A 307 2.32 18.38 18.23
N TRP A 308 2.46 18.94 17.04
CA TRP A 308 3.69 18.89 16.28
C TRP A 308 4.54 20.13 16.60
N GLY A 309 5.77 19.90 17.03
CA GLY A 309 6.77 20.95 17.21
C GLY A 309 7.32 21.47 15.89
N VAL A 310 8.09 22.57 15.95
CA VAL A 310 8.74 23.19 14.78
C VAL A 310 9.81 22.30 14.14
N ASP A 311 10.25 21.26 14.83
CA ASP A 311 11.23 20.27 14.40
C ASP A 311 10.58 18.97 13.88
N ASP A 312 9.28 19.03 13.52
CA ASP A 312 8.47 17.88 13.08
C ASP A 312 8.38 16.76 14.14
N LYS A 313 8.68 17.03 15.42
CA LYS A 313 8.51 16.06 16.50
C LYS A 313 7.11 16.07 17.10
N TRP A 314 6.63 14.89 17.43
CA TRP A 314 5.35 14.69 18.10
C TRP A 314 5.49 14.82 19.62
N ASP A 315 4.69 15.70 20.22
CA ASP A 315 4.62 15.91 21.66
C ASP A 315 3.25 15.46 22.21
N PRO A 316 3.15 14.25 22.81
CA PRO A 316 1.88 13.71 23.29
C PRO A 316 1.34 14.52 24.47
N GLY A 317 0.04 14.81 24.45
CA GLY A 317 -0.68 15.49 25.53
C GLY A 317 -0.61 17.02 25.50
N LYS A 318 0.33 17.60 24.73
CA LYS A 318 0.40 19.05 24.53
C LYS A 318 -0.57 19.56 23.49
N ILE A 319 -0.88 20.85 23.61
CA ILE A 319 -1.62 21.63 22.63
C ILE A 319 -0.64 22.66 22.11
N ALA A 320 -0.66 22.87 20.80
CA ALA A 320 0.21 23.84 20.17
C ALA A 320 -0.18 25.27 20.61
N GLY A 321 0.75 25.98 21.26
CA GLY A 321 0.51 27.30 21.86
C GLY A 321 0.86 28.51 20.98
N ALA A 322 1.51 28.30 19.83
CA ALA A 322 1.85 29.33 18.86
C ALA A 322 1.93 28.76 17.44
N LEU A 323 1.66 29.59 16.42
CA LEU A 323 1.69 29.23 15.01
C LEU A 323 3.12 29.10 14.45
N PRO A 324 3.34 28.31 13.37
CA PRO A 324 2.42 27.34 12.78
C PRO A 324 2.56 26.00 13.50
N ALA A 325 1.58 25.61 14.30
CA ALA A 325 1.61 24.33 14.97
C ALA A 325 0.24 23.63 14.93
N TYR A 326 0.28 22.31 14.79
CA TYR A 326 -0.90 21.47 14.60
C TYR A 326 -1.14 20.67 15.86
N THR A 327 -2.37 20.71 16.38
CA THR A 327 -2.81 19.76 17.41
C THR A 327 -3.56 18.63 16.72
N SER A 328 -3.13 17.38 16.90
CA SER A 328 -3.83 16.22 16.36
C SER A 328 -4.62 15.53 17.46
N TRP A 329 -5.85 15.14 17.16
CA TRP A 329 -6.79 14.51 18.09
C TRP A 329 -7.09 13.08 17.66
N LYS A 330 -6.93 12.12 18.56
CA LYS A 330 -7.24 10.72 18.32
C LYS A 330 -8.74 10.50 18.40
N ILE A 331 -9.39 10.57 17.23
CA ILE A 331 -10.85 10.45 17.12
C ILE A 331 -11.31 9.19 16.38
N GLY A 332 -10.36 8.35 15.96
CA GLY A 332 -10.63 7.11 15.25
C GLY A 332 -10.88 7.32 13.74
N LYS A 333 -10.67 6.24 12.97
CA LYS A 333 -10.71 6.25 11.49
C LYS A 333 -11.95 6.93 10.92
N LYS A 334 -13.13 6.50 11.37
CA LYS A 334 -14.40 6.97 10.80
C LYS A 334 -14.60 8.48 11.01
N ALA A 335 -14.25 9.00 12.18
CA ALA A 335 -14.45 10.42 12.50
C ALA A 335 -13.34 11.33 11.93
N ALA A 336 -12.10 10.84 11.84
CA ALA A 336 -11.02 11.58 11.21
C ALA A 336 -11.27 11.79 9.71
N GLY A 337 -11.82 10.77 9.05
CA GLY A 337 -12.27 10.85 7.66
C GLY A 337 -11.13 11.01 6.66
N ARG A 338 -11.50 11.47 5.46
CA ARG A 338 -10.62 11.49 4.28
C ARG A 338 -10.58 12.81 3.52
N LEU A 339 -11.00 13.89 4.16
CA LEU A 339 -10.88 15.23 3.60
C LEU A 339 -9.52 15.80 3.97
N LEU A 340 -8.74 16.19 2.97
CA LEU A 340 -7.53 16.99 3.13
C LEU A 340 -7.91 18.44 2.81
N ASP A 341 -7.77 19.34 3.78
CA ASP A 341 -8.16 20.75 3.64
C ASP A 341 -9.62 20.95 3.17
N GLY A 342 -10.52 20.04 3.58
CA GLY A 342 -11.94 20.09 3.23
C GLY A 342 -12.29 19.47 1.87
N VAL A 343 -11.31 19.00 1.11
CA VAL A 343 -11.48 18.43 -0.23
C VAL A 343 -11.19 16.93 -0.21
N GLU A 344 -11.96 16.17 -0.98
CA GLU A 344 -11.66 14.76 -1.25
C GLU A 344 -10.69 14.67 -2.43
N HIS A 345 -9.58 13.94 -2.24
CA HIS A 345 -8.62 13.63 -3.31
C HIS A 345 -8.70 12.14 -3.63
N SER A 346 -9.33 11.81 -4.76
CA SER A 346 -9.65 10.43 -5.17
C SER A 346 -9.25 10.15 -6.63
N GLU A 347 -8.15 10.74 -7.08
CA GLU A 347 -7.68 10.59 -8.46
C GLU A 347 -7.06 9.21 -8.70
N PHE A 348 -7.26 8.67 -9.90
CA PHE A 348 -6.72 7.39 -10.34
C PHE A 348 -5.93 7.55 -11.65
N PRO A 349 -4.96 6.65 -11.94
CA PRO A 349 -4.34 6.56 -13.24
C PRO A 349 -5.35 6.38 -14.35
N LYS A 350 -5.13 7.05 -15.48
CA LYS A 350 -5.84 6.75 -16.72
C LYS A 350 -5.28 5.44 -17.28
N VAL A 351 -6.12 4.42 -17.40
CA VAL A 351 -5.76 3.20 -18.13
C VAL A 351 -5.95 3.51 -19.61
N ALA A 352 -4.93 3.27 -20.44
CA ALA A 352 -5.09 3.33 -21.88
C ALA A 352 -6.14 2.28 -22.28
N ALA A 353 -7.16 2.73 -23.01
CA ALA A 353 -8.31 1.90 -23.42
C ALA A 353 -7.91 0.78 -24.38
#